data_AF-A0A0Q4UCW7-F1
#
_entry.id   AF-A0A0Q4UCW7-F1
#
_cell.length_a   1.000
_cell.length_b   1.000
_cell.length_c   1.000
_cell.angle_alpha   90.00
_cell.angle_beta   90.00
_cell.angle_gamma   90.00
#
_symmetry.space_group_name_H-M   'P 1'
#
loop_
_entity.id
_entity.type
_entity.pdbx_description
1 polymer ?
#
loop_
_entity_poly.entity_id
_entity_poly.type
_entity_poly.pdbx_seq_one_letter_code
_entity_poly.pdbx_strand_id
1 'polypeptide(L)' 'MIDLNSAIAAELDAVPQLRGHGFEIVRYRDERGSFSKVRQLEEVPGLAGKWNGAEAAVSVE' A
#
# COMPACT_ATOMS: atom_id res chain seq x y z
N MET A 1 5.24 5.78 -10.56
CA MET A 1 4.93 5.57 -9.14
C MET A 1 3.48 5.14 -9.07
N ILE A 2 3.16 4.09 -8.32
CA ILE A 2 1.80 3.57 -8.19
C ILE A 2 1.13 4.32 -7.05
N ASP A 3 -0.01 4.95 -7.29
CA ASP A 3 -0.73 5.66 -6.25
C ASP A 3 -1.49 4.67 -5.34
N LEU A 4 -1.21 4.71 -4.04
CA LEU A 4 -1.83 3.87 -3.02
C LEU A 4 -3.33 4.12 -2.86
N ASN A 5 -3.86 5.26 -3.33
CA ASN A 5 -5.28 5.60 -3.17
C ASN A 5 -6.15 5.14 -4.35
N SER A 6 -5.57 5.01 -5.54
CA SER A 6 -6.31 4.62 -6.76
C SER A 6 -5.94 3.24 -7.32
N ALA A 7 -4.74 2.73 -7.06
CA ALA A 7 -4.28 1.46 -7.63
C ALA A 7 -5.13 0.27 -7.19
N ILE A 8 -5.33 -0.71 -8.07
CA ILE A 8 -6.00 -1.97 -7.71
C ILE A 8 -5.05 -2.92 -6.98
N ALA A 9 -5.59 -3.91 -6.28
CA ALA A 9 -4.80 -4.88 -5.52
C ALA A 9 -3.72 -5.57 -6.36
N ALA A 10 -4.00 -5.93 -7.61
CA ALA A 10 -3.04 -6.58 -8.50
C ALA A 10 -1.84 -5.68 -8.88
N GLU A 11 -2.06 -4.36 -9.02
CA GLU A 11 -0.99 -3.40 -9.29
C GLU A 11 -0.10 -3.20 -8.05
N LEU A 12 -0.72 -3.14 -6.88
CA LEU A 12 -0.01 -3.09 -5.60
C LEU A 12 0.84 -4.35 -5.38
N ASP A 13 0.29 -5.53 -5.69
CA ASP A 13 1.01 -6.81 -5.58
C ASP A 13 2.20 -6.94 -6.55
N ALA A 14 2.23 -6.14 -7.62
CA ALA A 14 3.37 -6.07 -8.53
C ALA A 14 4.59 -5.37 -7.91
N VAL A 15 4.40 -4.61 -6.82
CA VAL A 15 5.50 -4.03 -6.04
C VAL A 15 6.10 -5.12 -5.15
N PRO A 16 7.40 -5.46 -5.28
CA PRO A 16 8.01 -6.58 -4.54
C PRO A 16 7.80 -6.52 -3.03
N GLN A 17 7.86 -5.33 -2.44
CA GLN A 17 7.68 -5.07 -1.01
C GLN A 17 6.22 -5.22 -0.54
N LEU A 18 5.24 -5.09 -1.44
CA LEU A 18 3.81 -5.16 -1.14
C LEU A 18 3.17 -6.46 -1.63
N ARG A 19 3.97 -7.36 -2.22
CA ARG A 19 3.49 -8.61 -2.82
C ARG A 19 2.75 -9.47 -1.80
N GLY A 20 1.50 -9.81 -2.12
CA GLY A 20 0.60 -10.59 -1.27
C GLY A 20 -0.20 -9.73 -0.29
N HIS A 21 -0.06 -8.40 -0.35
CA HIS A 21 -0.73 -7.44 0.54
C HIS A 21 -1.60 -6.44 -0.22
N GLY A 22 -1.67 -6.49 -1.56
CA GLY A 22 -2.49 -5.57 -2.35
C GLY A 22 -3.96 -5.54 -1.92
N PHE A 23 -4.55 -6.69 -1.62
CA PHE A 23 -5.92 -6.77 -1.11
C PHE A 23 -6.10 -6.08 0.26
N GLU A 24 -5.15 -6.29 1.19
CA GLU A 24 -5.21 -5.68 2.53
C GLU A 24 -5.04 -4.17 2.48
N ILE A 25 -4.23 -3.66 1.55
CA ILE A 25 -4.04 -2.22 1.33
C ILE A 25 -5.33 -1.58 0.81
N VAL A 26 -5.99 -2.20 -0.18
CA VAL A 26 -7.28 -1.71 -0.71
C VAL A 26 -8.35 -1.75 0.39
N ARG A 27 -8.47 -2.87 1.11
CA ARG A 27 -9.41 -2.98 2.23
C ARG A 27 -9.16 -1.91 3.30
N TYR A 28 -7.90 -1.68 3.65
CA TYR A 28 -7.53 -0.67 4.65
C TYR A 28 -8.01 0.72 4.26
N ARG A 29 -7.75 1.19 3.03
CA ARG A 29 -8.19 2.53 2.59
C ARG A 29 -9.71 2.64 2.43
N ASP A 30 -10.38 1.54 2.08
CA ASP A 30 -11.85 1.51 1.99
C ASP A 30 -12.49 1.62 3.39
N GLU A 31 -11.89 1.01 4.42
CA GLU A 31 -12.42 1.02 5.79
C GLU A 31 -11.97 2.24 6.62
N ARG A 32 -10.77 2.76 6.36
CA ARG A 32 -10.12 3.80 7.19
C ARG A 32 -9.97 5.15 6.49
N GLY A 33 -10.25 5.20 5.19
CA GLY A 33 -10.02 6.36 4.33
C GLY A 33 -8.64 6.35 3.67
N SER A 34 -8.46 7.27 2.72
CA SER A 34 -7.24 7.40 1.92
C SER A 34 -5.96 7.54 2.76
N PHE A 35 -4.87 7.01 2.22
CA PHE A 35 -3.54 7.24 2.75
C PHE A 35 -3.16 8.71 2.51
N SER A 36 -2.66 9.36 3.56
CA SER A 36 -2.09 10.71 3.50
C SER A 36 -0.57 10.72 3.41
N LYS A 37 0.07 9.59 3.78
CA LYS A 37 1.52 9.38 3.75
C LYS A 37 1.82 7.90 3.51
N VAL A 38 2.83 7.59 2.69
CA VAL A 38 3.26 6.21 2.41
C VAL A 38 3.57 5.40 3.67
N ARG A 39 4.13 6.04 4.72
CA ARG A 39 4.42 5.39 6.01
C ARG A 39 3.22 4.73 6.71
N GLN A 40 2.00 5.10 6.33
CA GLN A 40 0.78 4.49 6.87
C GLN A 40 0.57 3.06 6.38
N LEU A 41 1.38 2.56 5.42
CA LEU A 41 1.46 1.12 5.13
C LEU A 41 1.87 0.28 6.35
N GLU A 42 2.52 0.89 7.35
CA GLU A 42 2.79 0.25 8.65
C GLU A 42 1.50 -0.10 9.44
N GLU A 43 0.39 0.60 9.16
CA GLU A 43 -0.91 0.41 9.81
C GLU A 43 -1.74 -0.69 9.13
N VAL A 44 -1.33 -1.15 7.95
CA VAL A 44 -2.02 -2.21 7.20
C VAL A 44 -1.76 -3.57 7.86
N PRO A 45 -2.80 -4.35 8.22
CA PRO A 45 -2.64 -5.64 8.86
C PRO A 45 -1.69 -6.58 8.11
N GLY A 46 -0.66 -7.06 8.81
CA GLY A 46 0.32 -8.00 8.26
C GLY A 46 1.40 -7.39 7.37
N LEU A 47 1.41 -6.06 7.17
CA LEU A 47 2.40 -5.35 6.33
C LEU A 47 3.48 -4.60 7.14
N ALA A 48 3.32 -4.45 8.45
CA ALA A 48 4.28 -3.81 9.34
C ALA A 48 5.73 -4.29 9.10
N GLY A 49 6.64 -3.35 8.83
CA GLY A 49 8.05 -3.61 8.53
C GLY A 49 8.37 -4.27 7.17
N LYS A 50 7.38 -4.75 6.41
CA LYS A 50 7.59 -5.42 5.11
C LYS A 50 7.63 -4.45 3.93
N TRP A 51 7.01 -3.28 4.07
CA TRP A 51 6.93 -2.28 3.01
C TRP A 51 8.21 -1.46 2.81
N ASN A 52 9.24 -1.64 3.65
CA ASN A 52 10.50 -0.89 3.59
C ASN A 52 11.10 -0.91 2.17
N GLY A 53 11.28 0.27 1.57
CA GLY A 53 11.78 0.45 0.20
C GLY A 53 10.68 0.59 -0.86
N ALA A 54 9.40 0.40 -0.50
CA ALA A 54 8.27 0.63 -1.38
C ALA A 54 8.11 2.12 -1.74
N GLU A 55 8.67 3.05 -0.95
CA GLU A 55 8.62 4.50 -1.19
C GLU A 55 9.25 4.90 -2.53
N ALA A 56 10.14 4.06 -3.09
CA ALA A 56 10.69 4.27 -4.42
C ALA A 56 9.68 3.96 -5.55
N ALA A 57 8.61 3.21 -5.24
CA ALA A 57 7.65 2.70 -6.21
C ALA A 57 6.23 3.25 -6.03
N VAL A 58 5.86 3.76 -4.85
CA VAL A 58 4.48 4.17 -4.52
C VAL A 58 4.33 5.62 -4.01
N SER A 59 3.16 6.22 -4.27
CA SER A 59 2.76 7.59 -3.87
C SER A 59 1.38 7.59 -3.18
N VAL A 60 0.94 8.77 -2.72
CA VAL A 60 -0.38 9.03 -2.11
C VAL A 60 -1.02 10.27 -2.74
N GLU A 61 -0.95 10.38 -4.06
CA GLU A 61 -1.46 11.54 -4.81
C GLU A 61 -3.00 11.59 -4.86
#